data_AF-A0A9W9BIE7-F1
#
_entry.id   AF-A0A9W9BIE7-F1
#
_cell.length_a   1.000
_cell.length_b   1.000
_cell.length_c   1.000
_cell.angle_alpha   90.00
_cell.angle_beta   90.00
_cell.angle_gamma   90.00
#
_symmetry.space_group_name_H-M   'P 1'
#
loop_
_entity.id
_entity.type
_entity.pdbx_description
1 polymer ?
#
loop_
_entity_poly.entity_id
_entity_poly.type
_entity_poly.pdbx_seq_one_letter_code
_entity_poly.pdbx_strand_id
1 'polypeptide(L)'
;MDATRVPPNSAQDKKFWEQETQEMTSSLLQHDLTITSDMNVIRFQKRITGALSVLMDYPTRVPYPEFEKLSREEQPMVTQFYTLMRTTNLQVLVDVVMQATLSHVKHTLGMEQPTFEDLLAMPLPTEADKKLWLVYFDGTERRDVIEIQEGAHESGTIVRRGKYVGSSVDNRGGGVRLAKHERAAVSKQSSEKKQRHHEELCRPGCKANLRVLAIFHHNVVERPYIGLLETLFVALLGTFVRRERPRTHNPACCYELYDEMRERSDMPVIEGDGLNGALPIHQGMTAIKHADQTFYCTVCGQELRPYSKARNACRLVDRGNPLGSRRCGPCHTAFSKDGKERTPGPDGKFRSSGGMRKQHQAWVAEGNADVCGNAACAALRQPGANFSGWMENARCGDCYAYLSYYKQSENSIAGVQERQPSEKELLARKHIWTVEEDELLKAQCELGMGYGTIARDYFPDMPAQTLRIRMGILKASRKLSRQTTKPKAPPWNDEEVKLLQDAVENKTKPKSIEHLLPQRSISAIHVKMGELRKKAQKETEFDSLGV
;
A
#
# COMPACT_ATOMS: atom_id res chain seq x y z
N MET A 1 -17.00 -19.31 -29.51
CA MET A 1 -15.87 -19.42 -28.58
C MET A 1 -16.33 -18.81 -27.27
N ASP A 2 -16.85 -19.68 -26.41
CA ASP A 2 -17.61 -19.33 -25.21
C ASP A 2 -16.74 -18.73 -24.11
N ALA A 3 -17.20 -17.59 -23.59
CA ALA A 3 -16.66 -16.91 -22.43
C ALA A 3 -17.61 -17.09 -21.24
N THR A 4 -17.45 -18.20 -20.52
CA THR A 4 -18.13 -18.47 -19.25
C THR A 4 -17.09 -18.84 -18.19
N ARG A 5 -16.52 -17.82 -17.53
CA ARG A 5 -15.87 -18.01 -16.22
C ARG A 5 -16.79 -17.47 -15.14
N VAL A 6 -17.42 -18.41 -14.44
CA VAL A 6 -18.18 -18.22 -13.19
C VAL A 6 -17.21 -17.76 -12.09
N PRO A 7 -17.59 -16.82 -11.20
CA PRO A 7 -16.75 -16.45 -10.07
C PRO A 7 -16.84 -17.53 -8.97
N PRO A 8 -15.72 -17.90 -8.30
CA PRO A 8 -15.72 -18.99 -7.34
C PRO A 8 -16.41 -18.55 -6.05
N ASN A 9 -17.18 -19.48 -5.49
CA ASN A 9 -17.72 -19.42 -4.14
C ASN A 9 -17.16 -20.63 -3.39
N SER A 10 -16.84 -20.47 -2.10
CA SER A 10 -16.67 -21.51 -1.06
C SER A 10 -16.00 -22.85 -1.44
N ALA A 11 -14.94 -23.22 -0.73
CA ALA A 11 -14.15 -24.46 -0.90
C ALA A 11 -13.31 -24.55 -2.19
N GLN A 12 -13.72 -23.94 -3.30
CA GLN A 12 -12.88 -23.87 -4.50
C GLN A 12 -11.71 -22.90 -4.38
N ASP A 13 -11.85 -21.77 -3.67
CA ASP A 13 -10.71 -20.86 -3.42
C ASP A 13 -9.72 -21.44 -2.41
N LYS A 14 -10.23 -22.21 -1.44
CA LYS A 14 -9.38 -22.97 -0.53
C LYS A 14 -8.63 -24.06 -1.30
N LYS A 15 -9.32 -24.77 -2.20
CA LYS A 15 -8.70 -25.68 -3.17
C LYS A 15 -7.78 -24.97 -4.16
N PHE A 16 -8.03 -23.71 -4.55
CA PHE A 16 -7.16 -22.96 -5.45
C PHE A 16 -5.88 -22.55 -4.74
N TRP A 17 -5.95 -22.02 -3.51
CA TRP A 17 -4.74 -21.76 -2.74
C TRP A 17 -4.05 -23.05 -2.30
N GLU A 18 -4.77 -24.12 -1.97
CA GLU A 18 -4.18 -25.44 -1.72
C GLU A 18 -3.56 -26.02 -2.98
N GLN A 19 -4.19 -25.89 -4.16
CA GLN A 19 -3.70 -26.38 -5.45
C GLN A 19 -2.58 -25.51 -6.02
N GLU A 20 -2.61 -24.19 -5.84
CA GLU A 20 -1.54 -23.27 -6.24
C GLU A 20 -0.37 -23.42 -5.27
N THR A 21 -0.62 -23.60 -3.97
CA THR A 21 0.42 -24.03 -3.02
C THR A 21 0.95 -25.40 -3.41
N GLN A 22 0.12 -26.36 -3.83
CA GLN A 22 0.52 -27.73 -4.20
C GLN A 22 1.19 -27.80 -5.58
N GLU A 23 0.83 -26.94 -6.54
CA GLU A 23 1.47 -26.78 -7.85
C GLU A 23 2.79 -26.02 -7.70
N MET A 24 2.85 -25.03 -6.82
CA MET A 24 4.10 -24.42 -6.39
C MET A 24 4.94 -25.51 -5.72
N THR A 25 4.45 -26.23 -4.70
CA THR A 25 5.16 -27.34 -4.03
C THR A 25 5.56 -28.44 -5.01
N SER A 26 4.76 -28.77 -6.03
CA SER A 26 5.05 -29.83 -7.01
C SER A 26 6.02 -29.39 -8.11
N SER A 27 5.96 -28.12 -8.54
CA SER A 27 6.98 -27.49 -9.39
C SER A 27 8.30 -27.30 -8.64
N LEU A 28 8.22 -27.10 -7.32
CA LEU A 28 9.36 -27.01 -6.40
C LEU A 28 10.00 -28.38 -6.13
N LEU A 29 9.19 -29.44 -6.07
CA LEU A 29 9.65 -30.81 -5.86
C LEU A 29 10.27 -31.45 -7.11
N GLN A 30 9.97 -30.97 -8.32
CA GLN A 30 10.49 -31.55 -9.56
C GLN A 30 11.95 -31.17 -9.88
N HIS A 31 12.56 -30.23 -9.15
CA HIS A 31 13.89 -29.73 -9.47
C HIS A 31 15.05 -30.21 -8.60
N ASP A 32 14.85 -30.96 -7.50
CA ASP A 32 15.98 -31.38 -6.66
C ASP A 32 15.67 -32.61 -5.76
N LEU A 33 15.61 -33.81 -6.35
CA LEU A 33 15.62 -35.09 -5.61
C LEU A 33 16.97 -35.82 -5.68
N THR A 34 18.04 -35.13 -6.05
CA THR A 34 19.37 -35.50 -5.56
C THR A 34 19.47 -35.05 -4.11
N ILE A 35 19.04 -35.93 -3.20
CA ILE A 35 19.27 -35.82 -1.75
C ILE A 35 20.76 -35.50 -1.59
N THR A 36 21.07 -34.24 -1.29
CA THR A 36 22.45 -33.79 -1.13
C THR A 36 22.94 -34.36 0.19
N SER A 37 23.79 -35.39 0.11
CA SER A 37 24.58 -35.90 1.23
C SER A 37 25.65 -34.88 1.72
N ASP A 38 25.60 -33.65 1.22
CA ASP A 38 26.48 -32.57 1.62
C ASP A 38 26.10 -32.10 3.04
N MET A 39 26.94 -32.49 4.00
CA MET A 39 26.81 -32.11 5.40
C MET A 39 26.72 -30.59 5.61
N ASN A 40 27.33 -29.79 4.75
CA ASN A 40 27.23 -28.33 4.83
C ASN A 40 25.82 -27.85 4.47
N VAL A 41 25.20 -28.39 3.42
CA VAL A 41 23.82 -28.04 3.05
C VAL A 41 22.83 -28.44 4.15
N ILE A 42 23.01 -29.63 4.74
CA ILE A 42 22.20 -30.08 5.89
C ILE A 42 22.39 -29.15 7.09
N ARG A 43 23.63 -28.77 7.40
CA ARG A 43 23.94 -27.84 8.50
C ARG A 43 23.30 -26.48 8.23
N PHE A 44 23.42 -25.94 7.01
CA PHE A 44 22.78 -24.69 6.61
C PHE A 44 21.26 -24.73 6.80
N GLN A 45 20.59 -25.80 6.37
CA GLN A 45 19.16 -25.98 6.58
C GLN A 45 18.80 -25.98 8.08
N LYS A 46 19.60 -26.65 8.92
CA LYS A 46 19.44 -26.63 10.37
C LYS A 46 19.58 -25.20 10.94
N ARG A 47 20.57 -24.43 10.48
CA ARG A 47 20.77 -23.03 10.91
C ARG A 47 19.57 -22.14 10.56
N ILE A 48 19.06 -22.26 9.33
CA ILE A 48 17.87 -21.54 8.87
C ILE A 48 16.63 -21.95 9.66
N THR A 49 16.44 -23.25 9.89
CA THR A 49 15.32 -23.78 10.69
C THR A 49 15.37 -23.21 12.11
N GLY A 50 16.56 -23.16 12.73
CA GLY A 50 16.76 -22.55 14.04
C GLY A 50 16.36 -21.07 14.07
N ALA A 51 16.88 -20.27 13.13
CA ALA A 51 16.54 -18.84 13.06
C ALA A 51 15.05 -18.58 12.77
N LEU A 52 14.44 -19.35 11.86
CA LEU A 52 13.01 -19.24 11.54
C LEU A 52 12.12 -19.65 12.71
N SER A 53 12.51 -20.67 13.48
CA SER A 53 11.73 -21.11 14.65
C SER A 53 11.55 -19.97 15.66
N VAL A 54 12.60 -19.17 15.90
CA VAL A 54 12.53 -17.98 16.77
C VAL A 54 11.52 -16.95 16.25
N LEU A 55 11.55 -16.67 14.94
CA LEU A 55 10.61 -15.73 14.32
C LEU A 55 9.16 -16.23 14.41
N MET A 56 8.95 -17.53 14.27
CA MET A 56 7.63 -18.17 14.31
C MET A 56 7.08 -18.37 15.72
N ASP A 57 7.95 -18.53 16.71
CA ASP A 57 7.57 -18.60 18.12
C ASP A 57 7.18 -17.23 18.67
N TYR A 58 7.56 -16.13 18.02
CA TYR A 58 7.19 -14.80 18.49
C TYR A 58 5.67 -14.55 18.47
N PRO A 59 4.92 -14.79 17.37
CA PRO A 59 3.46 -14.68 17.36
C PRO A 59 2.70 -15.59 18.34
N THR A 60 3.30 -16.71 18.76
CA THR A 60 2.69 -17.61 19.76
C THR A 60 2.85 -17.06 21.18
N ARG A 61 3.99 -16.41 21.47
CA ARG A 61 4.26 -15.71 22.75
C ARG A 61 3.45 -14.43 22.92
N VAL A 62 3.25 -13.67 21.84
CA VAL A 62 2.55 -12.38 21.87
C VAL A 62 1.34 -12.41 20.92
N PRO A 63 0.14 -12.72 21.42
CA PRO A 63 -1.08 -12.74 20.60
C PRO A 63 -1.36 -11.41 19.89
N TYR A 64 -2.05 -11.47 18.74
CA TYR A 64 -2.27 -10.28 17.91
C TYR A 64 -2.91 -9.08 18.64
N PRO A 65 -3.95 -9.26 19.50
CA PRO A 65 -4.53 -8.13 20.22
C PRO A 65 -3.57 -7.42 21.18
N GLU A 66 -2.51 -8.11 21.63
CA GLU A 66 -1.44 -7.53 22.44
C GLU A 66 -0.40 -6.87 21.55
N PHE A 67 0.02 -7.56 20.48
CA PHE A 67 0.94 -7.02 19.48
C PHE A 67 0.45 -5.70 18.86
N GLU A 68 -0.84 -5.59 18.56
CA GLU A 68 -1.47 -4.38 17.99
C GLU A 68 -1.43 -3.19 18.96
N LYS A 69 -1.41 -3.44 20.27
CA LYS A 69 -1.34 -2.40 21.31
C LYS A 69 0.07 -1.89 21.54
N LEU A 70 1.10 -2.65 21.15
CA LEU A 70 2.50 -2.24 21.26
C LEU A 70 2.77 -1.01 20.38
N SER A 71 3.59 -0.08 20.89
CA SER A 71 4.11 1.00 20.07
C SER A 71 5.02 0.45 18.97
N ARG A 72 5.33 1.27 17.95
CA ARG A 72 6.24 0.83 16.89
C ARG A 72 7.63 0.49 17.43
N GLU A 73 8.07 1.16 18.48
CA GLU A 73 9.35 0.96 19.16
C GLU A 73 9.37 -0.29 20.05
N GLU A 74 8.21 -0.85 20.40
CA GLU A 74 8.10 -2.08 21.20
C GLU A 74 7.92 -3.33 20.32
N GLN A 75 7.56 -3.15 19.05
CA GLN A 75 7.39 -4.24 18.08
C GLN A 75 8.74 -4.61 17.43
N PRO A 76 9.22 -5.87 17.54
CA PRO A 76 10.49 -6.28 16.92
C PRO A 76 10.37 -6.53 15.40
N MET A 77 9.15 -6.63 14.89
CA MET A 77 8.82 -6.79 13.48
C MET A 77 7.58 -5.97 13.13
N VAL A 78 7.33 -5.71 11.84
CA VAL A 78 6.05 -5.11 11.41
C VAL A 78 4.93 -6.15 11.43
N THR A 79 3.69 -5.67 11.45
CA THR A 79 2.48 -6.51 11.42
C THR A 79 2.47 -7.50 10.24
N GLN A 80 3.04 -7.12 9.10
CA GLN A 80 3.14 -8.02 7.94
C GLN A 80 3.98 -9.26 8.22
N PHE A 81 5.17 -9.12 8.81
CA PHE A 81 6.02 -10.26 9.13
C PHE A 81 5.45 -11.06 10.30
N TYR A 82 4.89 -10.39 11.32
CA TYR A 82 4.15 -11.06 12.39
C TYR A 82 3.10 -12.03 11.82
N THR A 83 2.37 -11.56 10.82
CA THR A 83 1.31 -12.32 10.17
C THR A 83 1.87 -13.47 9.35
N LEU A 84 2.89 -13.21 8.53
CA LEU A 84 3.58 -14.24 7.77
C LEU A 84 4.05 -15.39 8.67
N MET A 85 4.68 -15.05 9.81
CA MET A 85 5.15 -16.02 10.79
C MET A 85 4.00 -16.78 11.48
N ARG A 86 2.85 -16.13 11.70
CA ARG A 86 1.68 -16.73 12.32
C ARG A 86 0.91 -17.68 11.40
N THR A 87 0.85 -17.37 10.10
CA THR A 87 -0.04 -18.06 9.15
C THR A 87 0.65 -19.11 8.30
N THR A 88 1.97 -19.09 8.23
CA THR A 88 2.74 -19.99 7.37
C THR A 88 3.36 -21.11 8.19
N ASN A 89 3.46 -22.31 7.62
CA ASN A 89 4.16 -23.43 8.26
C ASN A 89 5.68 -23.25 8.18
N LEU A 90 6.40 -23.70 9.21
CA LEU A 90 7.86 -23.59 9.28
C LEU A 90 8.55 -24.28 8.10
N GLN A 91 8.12 -25.49 7.74
CA GLN A 91 8.71 -26.24 6.65
C GLN A 91 8.55 -25.50 5.32
N VAL A 92 7.39 -24.86 5.08
CA VAL A 92 7.16 -24.06 3.87
C VAL A 92 8.15 -22.88 3.80
N LEU A 93 8.40 -22.18 4.91
CA LEU A 93 9.38 -21.10 4.93
C LEU A 93 10.82 -21.62 4.73
N VAL A 94 11.15 -22.76 5.34
CA VAL A 94 12.46 -23.41 5.14
C VAL A 94 12.64 -23.77 3.66
N ASP A 95 11.65 -24.39 3.03
CA ASP A 95 11.72 -24.81 1.62
C ASP A 95 11.89 -23.60 0.68
N VAL A 96 11.15 -22.51 0.92
CA VAL A 96 11.28 -21.25 0.16
C VAL A 96 12.69 -20.67 0.31
N VAL A 97 13.23 -20.62 1.54
CA VAL A 97 14.59 -20.11 1.78
C VAL A 97 15.63 -21.01 1.11
N MET A 98 15.50 -22.32 1.26
CA MET A 98 16.42 -23.28 0.67
C MET A 98 16.39 -23.17 -0.85
N GLN A 99 15.22 -23.06 -1.47
CA GLN A 99 15.15 -22.96 -2.93
C GLN A 99 15.75 -21.65 -3.46
N ALA A 100 15.44 -20.51 -2.83
CA ALA A 100 15.91 -19.21 -3.31
C ALA A 100 17.41 -18.96 -3.07
N THR A 101 18.02 -19.67 -2.10
CA THR A 101 19.44 -19.52 -1.76
C THR A 101 20.34 -20.25 -2.76
N LEU A 102 21.41 -19.59 -3.23
CA LEU A 102 22.34 -20.19 -4.18
C LEU A 102 23.13 -21.34 -3.55
N SER A 103 23.47 -22.38 -4.33
CA SER A 103 24.10 -23.60 -3.80
C SER A 103 25.43 -23.36 -3.10
N HIS A 104 26.28 -22.47 -3.63
CA HIS A 104 27.54 -22.10 -2.99
C HIS A 104 27.32 -21.38 -1.64
N VAL A 105 26.23 -20.62 -1.50
CA VAL A 105 25.88 -19.94 -0.24
C VAL A 105 25.45 -20.96 0.80
N LYS A 106 24.62 -21.94 0.42
CA LYS A 106 24.24 -23.07 1.29
C LYS A 106 25.47 -23.81 1.79
N HIS A 107 26.42 -24.07 0.89
CA HIS A 107 27.66 -24.76 1.23
C HIS A 107 28.53 -23.91 2.17
N THR A 108 28.85 -22.66 1.80
CA THR A 108 29.69 -21.75 2.59
C THR A 108 29.09 -21.48 3.97
N LEU A 109 27.84 -21.05 4.04
CA LEU A 109 27.16 -20.80 5.32
C LEU A 109 26.75 -22.08 6.04
N GLY A 110 26.99 -23.23 5.42
CA GLY A 110 26.85 -24.54 5.99
C GLY A 110 28.12 -25.07 6.66
N MET A 111 29.29 -24.46 6.45
CA MET A 111 30.56 -24.91 7.04
C MET A 111 30.53 -24.88 8.57
N GLU A 112 31.36 -25.69 9.24
CA GLU A 112 31.47 -25.68 10.70
C GLU A 112 31.99 -24.35 11.23
N GLN A 113 32.94 -23.75 10.53
CA GLN A 113 33.58 -22.48 10.87
C GLN A 113 33.78 -21.66 9.58
N PRO A 114 32.71 -21.06 9.03
CA PRO A 114 32.86 -20.21 7.86
C PRO A 114 33.69 -18.97 8.21
N THR A 115 34.58 -18.58 7.30
CA THR A 115 35.44 -17.40 7.44
C THR A 115 34.95 -16.25 6.56
N PHE A 116 35.53 -15.06 6.74
CA PHE A 116 35.21 -13.93 5.87
C PHE A 116 35.71 -14.18 4.44
N GLU A 117 36.86 -14.85 4.30
CA GLU A 117 37.45 -15.28 3.04
C GLU A 117 36.55 -16.26 2.29
N ASP A 118 35.91 -17.20 2.98
CA ASP A 118 34.95 -18.12 2.35
C ASP A 118 33.76 -17.35 1.74
N LEU A 119 33.33 -16.26 2.39
CA LEU A 119 32.30 -15.38 1.82
C LEU A 119 32.80 -14.64 0.58
N LEU A 120 34.05 -14.16 0.61
CA LEU A 120 34.67 -13.50 -0.54
C LEU A 120 34.96 -14.48 -1.69
N ALA A 121 35.18 -15.76 -1.40
CA ALA A 121 35.40 -16.80 -2.40
C ALA A 121 34.13 -17.17 -3.17
N MET A 122 32.94 -16.78 -2.68
CA MET A 122 31.69 -16.97 -3.42
C MET A 122 31.76 -16.29 -4.81
N PRO A 123 31.09 -16.82 -5.85
CA PRO A 123 31.05 -16.23 -7.17
C PRO A 123 30.55 -14.78 -7.19
N LEU A 124 31.09 -14.01 -8.13
CA LEU A 124 30.59 -12.66 -8.43
C LEU A 124 29.19 -12.72 -9.08
N PRO A 125 28.33 -11.70 -8.87
CA PRO A 125 27.03 -11.60 -9.52
C PRO A 125 27.16 -11.63 -11.05
N THR A 126 26.45 -12.53 -11.71
CA THR A 126 26.39 -12.57 -13.18
C THR A 126 25.46 -11.47 -13.72
N GLU A 127 25.55 -11.16 -15.01
CA GLU A 127 24.61 -10.23 -15.66
C GLU A 127 23.16 -10.75 -15.67
N ALA A 128 22.97 -12.07 -15.57
CA ALA A 128 21.65 -12.66 -15.42
C ALA A 128 21.09 -12.40 -14.01
N ASP A 129 21.90 -12.63 -12.96
CA ASP A 129 21.49 -12.37 -11.57
C ASP A 129 21.11 -10.91 -11.34
N LYS A 130 21.87 -9.98 -11.95
CA LYS A 130 21.64 -8.53 -11.85
C LYS A 130 20.27 -8.11 -12.41
N LYS A 131 19.65 -8.90 -13.29
CA LYS A 131 18.31 -8.62 -13.84
C LYS A 131 17.17 -9.13 -12.96
N LEU A 132 17.47 -9.94 -11.94
CA LEU A 132 16.50 -10.52 -11.02
C LEU A 132 16.40 -9.71 -9.72
N TRP A 133 15.40 -10.01 -8.90
CA TRP A 133 15.39 -9.56 -7.52
C TRP A 133 16.38 -10.41 -6.72
N LEU A 134 17.05 -9.80 -5.74
CA LEU A 134 18.13 -10.48 -5.04
C LEU A 134 18.31 -10.02 -3.59
N VAL A 135 18.93 -10.90 -2.82
CA VAL A 135 19.57 -10.59 -1.54
C VAL A 135 21.08 -10.73 -1.75
N TYR A 136 21.86 -9.77 -1.28
CA TYR A 136 23.30 -9.70 -1.52
C TYR A 136 24.06 -9.44 -0.22
N PHE A 137 25.31 -9.87 -0.21
CA PHE A 137 26.34 -9.54 0.77
C PHE A 137 27.32 -8.54 0.15
N ASP A 138 27.79 -7.58 0.93
CA ASP A 138 28.94 -6.74 0.62
C ASP A 138 29.98 -6.85 1.74
N GLY A 139 31.09 -7.52 1.43
CA GLY A 139 32.22 -7.68 2.33
C GLY A 139 33.24 -6.57 2.11
N THR A 140 33.15 -5.47 2.84
CA THR A 140 34.07 -4.35 2.63
C THR A 140 35.44 -4.65 3.22
N GLU A 141 36.50 -4.41 2.45
CA GLU A 141 37.89 -4.52 2.93
C GLU A 141 38.61 -3.18 2.77
N ARG A 142 39.27 -2.73 3.83
CA ARG A 142 40.09 -1.51 3.85
C ARG A 142 41.41 -1.78 4.57
N ARG A 143 42.52 -1.37 3.97
CA ARG A 143 43.84 -1.37 4.63
C ARG A 143 44.06 -0.02 5.29
N ASP A 144 44.11 -0.02 6.62
CA ASP A 144 44.47 1.16 7.41
C ASP A 144 45.95 1.04 7.80
N VAL A 145 46.71 2.12 7.59
CA VAL A 145 48.07 2.25 8.13
C VAL A 145 47.93 2.73 9.56
N ILE A 146 48.48 1.98 10.52
CA ILE A 146 48.55 2.40 11.91
C ILE A 146 49.92 3.01 12.13
N GLU A 147 49.93 4.30 12.42
CA GLU A 147 51.10 4.95 13.00
C GLU A 147 51.23 4.46 14.45
N ILE A 148 52.18 3.57 14.69
CA ILE A 148 52.57 3.19 16.05
C ILE A 148 53.27 4.41 16.65
N GLN A 149 52.82 4.83 17.85
CA GLN A 149 53.32 6.03 18.52
C GLN A 149 54.86 6.05 18.63
N GLU A 150 55.41 7.27 18.62
CA GLU A 150 56.83 7.65 18.54
C GLU A 150 57.79 6.68 19.25
N GLY A 151 58.63 6.00 18.46
CA GLY A 151 59.76 5.20 18.96
C GLY A 151 60.03 3.90 18.18
N ALA A 152 59.05 3.37 17.43
CA ALA A 152 59.20 2.19 16.60
C ALA A 152 58.85 2.50 15.14
N HIS A 153 59.85 2.45 14.25
CA HIS A 153 59.74 2.78 12.81
C HIS A 153 58.97 1.75 11.96
N GLU A 154 58.10 0.92 12.54
CA GLU A 154 57.31 -0.05 11.78
C GLU A 154 55.87 0.44 11.62
N SER A 155 55.53 0.87 10.40
CA SER A 155 54.15 1.12 10.01
C SER A 155 53.43 -0.23 9.84
N GLY A 156 52.57 -0.58 10.79
CA GLY A 156 51.70 -1.75 10.68
C GLY A 156 50.54 -1.47 9.71
N THR A 157 50.17 -2.46 8.89
CA THR A 157 48.93 -2.41 8.10
C THR A 157 47.88 -3.30 8.77
N ILE A 158 46.72 -2.74 9.13
CA ILE A 158 45.57 -3.52 9.59
C ILE A 158 44.52 -3.58 8.48
N VAL A 159 43.99 -4.78 8.22
CA VAL A 159 42.83 -4.96 7.34
C VAL A 159 41.57 -4.82 8.17
N ARG A 160 40.82 -3.74 7.96
CA ARG A 160 39.46 -3.60 8.50
C ARG A 160 38.46 -4.25 7.57
N ARG A 161 37.59 -5.07 8.16
CA ARG A 161 36.55 -5.83 7.47
C ARG A 161 35.18 -5.34 7.92
N GLY A 162 34.28 -5.14 6.96
CA GLY A 162 32.88 -4.82 7.21
C GLY A 162 31.97 -5.79 6.50
N LYS A 163 30.83 -6.09 7.13
CA LYS A 163 29.81 -7.02 6.63
C LYS A 163 28.49 -6.28 6.47
N TYR A 164 27.95 -6.29 5.27
CA TYR A 164 26.63 -5.76 4.99
C TYR A 164 25.79 -6.78 4.24
N VAL A 165 24.52 -6.88 4.59
CA VAL A 165 23.51 -7.62 3.82
C VAL A 165 22.45 -6.64 3.36
N GLY A 166 22.05 -6.73 2.10
CA GLY A 166 20.96 -5.92 1.57
C GLY A 166 20.09 -6.70 0.61
N SER A 167 18.92 -6.17 0.30
CA SER A 167 18.08 -6.67 -0.79
C SER A 167 17.82 -5.61 -1.85
N SER A 168 17.38 -6.04 -3.04
CA SER A 168 16.90 -5.17 -4.10
C SER A 168 15.73 -5.80 -4.84
N VAL A 169 14.64 -5.03 -4.95
CA VAL A 169 13.37 -5.40 -5.59
C VAL A 169 12.92 -4.37 -6.62
N ASP A 170 13.88 -3.66 -7.23
CA ASP A 170 13.64 -2.74 -8.35
C ASP A 170 13.17 -3.55 -9.57
N ASN A 171 12.24 -3.00 -10.36
CA ASN A 171 11.73 -3.67 -11.55
C ASN A 171 12.81 -3.88 -12.63
N ARG A 172 13.93 -3.16 -12.54
CA ARG A 172 15.12 -3.32 -13.40
C ARG A 172 16.10 -4.38 -12.86
N GLY A 173 15.76 -5.05 -11.75
CA GLY A 173 16.60 -6.02 -11.08
C GLY A 173 17.55 -5.42 -10.04
N GLY A 174 18.33 -6.29 -9.40
CA GLY A 174 19.29 -5.92 -8.35
C GLY A 174 20.53 -5.18 -8.83
N GLY A 175 20.86 -5.26 -10.12
CA GLY A 175 22.04 -4.66 -10.71
C GLY A 175 22.14 -3.16 -10.49
N VAL A 176 21.02 -2.44 -10.46
CA VAL A 176 21.00 -0.99 -10.19
C VAL A 176 21.53 -0.67 -8.79
N ARG A 177 21.15 -1.48 -7.78
CA ARG A 177 21.61 -1.29 -6.40
C ARG A 177 23.07 -1.70 -6.25
N LEU A 178 23.47 -2.82 -6.86
CA LEU A 178 24.87 -3.29 -6.85
C LEU A 178 25.81 -2.25 -7.50
N ALA A 179 25.48 -1.76 -8.70
CA ALA A 179 26.25 -0.72 -9.38
C ALA A 179 26.32 0.60 -8.59
N LYS A 180 25.29 0.91 -7.79
CA LYS A 180 25.33 2.06 -6.89
C LYS A 180 26.37 1.90 -5.79
N HIS A 181 26.53 0.70 -5.24
CA HIS A 181 27.53 0.39 -4.22
C HIS A 181 28.95 0.45 -4.80
N GLU A 182 29.14 -0.15 -5.98
CA GLU A 182 30.41 -0.06 -6.72
C GLU A 182 30.78 1.40 -7.00
N ARG A 183 29.84 2.20 -7.53
CA ARG A 183 30.08 3.64 -7.75
C ARG A 183 30.40 4.38 -6.46
N ALA A 184 29.73 4.07 -5.35
CA ALA A 184 30.04 4.70 -4.06
C ALA A 184 31.46 4.35 -3.59
N ALA A 185 31.87 3.09 -3.77
CA ALA A 185 33.22 2.63 -3.45
C ALA A 185 34.29 3.27 -4.33
N VAL A 186 34.02 3.47 -5.63
CA VAL A 186 34.98 4.08 -6.56
C VAL A 186 35.05 5.60 -6.38
N SER A 187 33.90 6.28 -6.40
CA SER A 187 33.84 7.75 -6.35
C SER A 187 34.08 8.33 -4.95
N LYS A 188 33.98 7.51 -3.90
CA LYS A 188 33.98 7.93 -2.49
C LYS A 188 32.87 8.94 -2.16
N GLN A 189 31.81 8.92 -2.97
CA GLN A 189 30.63 9.75 -2.83
C GLN A 189 29.36 8.91 -2.87
N SER A 190 28.42 9.21 -1.96
CA SER A 190 27.11 8.59 -1.92
C SER A 190 26.10 9.58 -1.36
N SER A 191 24.90 9.61 -1.93
CA SER A 191 23.77 10.35 -1.35
C SER A 191 23.24 9.69 -0.07
N GLU A 192 23.67 8.47 0.23
CA GLU A 192 23.25 7.66 1.38
C GLU A 192 24.31 7.61 2.50
N LYS A 193 25.27 8.55 2.55
CA LYS A 193 26.35 8.61 3.56
C LYS A 193 25.88 8.55 5.03
N LYS A 194 24.61 8.79 5.32
CA LYS A 194 24.02 8.60 6.67
C LYS A 194 23.91 7.13 7.08
N GLN A 195 24.04 6.19 6.14
CA GLN A 195 24.05 4.75 6.38
C GLN A 195 25.50 4.28 6.54
N ARG A 196 25.79 3.50 7.59
CA ARG A 196 27.14 3.02 7.92
C ARG A 196 27.82 2.29 6.76
N HIS A 197 27.08 1.48 6.03
CA HIS A 197 27.58 0.78 4.85
C HIS A 197 28.10 1.76 3.78
N HIS A 198 27.31 2.76 3.39
CA HIS A 198 27.75 3.78 2.45
C HIS A 198 28.85 4.69 3.01
N GLU A 199 28.86 4.94 4.32
CA GLU A 199 29.97 5.63 4.99
C GLU A 199 31.28 4.85 4.84
N GLU A 200 31.28 3.54 5.12
CA GLU A 200 32.45 2.67 4.98
C GLU A 200 32.92 2.58 3.53
N LEU A 201 32.02 2.35 2.57
CA LEU A 201 32.34 2.35 1.15
C LEU A 201 33.03 3.64 0.68
N CYS A 202 32.61 4.78 1.25
CA CYS A 202 33.18 6.09 0.94
C CYS A 202 34.54 6.35 1.61
N ARG A 203 35.04 5.46 2.47
CA ARG A 203 36.38 5.63 3.07
C ARG A 203 37.49 5.38 2.05
N PRO A 204 38.61 6.12 2.13
CA PRO A 204 39.79 5.86 1.31
C PRO A 204 40.25 4.41 1.43
N GLY A 205 40.67 3.80 0.33
CA GLY A 205 41.17 2.42 0.30
C GLY A 205 40.12 1.32 0.48
N CYS A 206 38.87 1.64 0.84
CA CYS A 206 37.80 0.64 0.94
C CYS A 206 37.40 0.10 -0.44
N LYS A 207 37.22 -1.22 -0.54
CA LYS A 207 36.65 -1.91 -1.71
C LYS A 207 35.27 -2.48 -1.39
N ALA A 208 34.37 -2.47 -2.36
CA ALA A 208 33.12 -3.24 -2.30
C ALA A 208 33.39 -4.66 -2.82
N ASN A 209 32.92 -5.68 -2.12
CA ASN A 209 32.97 -7.07 -2.56
C ASN A 209 31.56 -7.66 -2.52
N LEU A 210 30.81 -7.40 -3.60
CA LEU A 210 29.42 -7.80 -3.72
C LEU A 210 29.31 -9.28 -4.09
N ARG A 211 28.45 -10.01 -3.39
CA ARG A 211 28.10 -11.43 -3.62
C ARG A 211 26.59 -11.60 -3.58
N VAL A 212 26.03 -12.45 -4.41
CA VAL A 212 24.60 -12.78 -4.36
C VAL A 212 24.38 -13.91 -3.39
N LEU A 213 23.43 -13.74 -2.46
CA LEU A 213 23.06 -14.76 -1.48
C LEU A 213 21.84 -15.55 -1.94
N ALA A 214 20.85 -14.86 -2.49
CA ALA A 214 19.61 -15.43 -2.99
C ALA A 214 19.06 -14.64 -4.18
N ILE A 215 18.33 -15.33 -5.06
CA ILE A 215 17.69 -14.75 -6.24
C ILE A 215 16.20 -15.08 -6.26
N PHE A 216 15.42 -14.16 -6.84
CA PHE A 216 13.98 -14.28 -7.00
C PHE A 216 13.58 -13.76 -8.37
N HIS A 217 12.60 -14.41 -8.98
CA HIS A 217 12.00 -13.88 -10.19
C HIS A 217 11.19 -12.62 -9.86
N HIS A 218 10.79 -11.86 -10.88
CA HIS A 218 9.92 -10.69 -10.71
C HIS A 218 8.46 -11.10 -10.41
N ASN A 219 8.29 -11.93 -9.40
CA ASN A 219 7.02 -12.46 -8.95
C ASN A 219 6.58 -11.73 -7.67
N VAL A 220 5.46 -11.01 -7.75
CA VAL A 220 4.93 -10.24 -6.61
C VAL A 220 4.64 -11.12 -5.40
N VAL A 221 4.31 -12.40 -5.62
CA VAL A 221 4.05 -13.39 -4.54
C VAL A 221 5.33 -13.69 -3.74
N GLU A 222 6.50 -13.66 -4.38
CA GLU A 222 7.78 -13.98 -3.75
C GLU A 222 8.37 -12.81 -2.95
N ARG A 223 7.91 -11.58 -3.25
CA ARG A 223 8.45 -10.34 -2.67
C ARG A 223 8.54 -10.33 -1.13
N PRO A 224 7.55 -10.82 -0.37
CA PRO A 224 7.63 -10.86 1.09
C PRO A 224 8.82 -11.67 1.62
N TYR A 225 9.22 -12.72 0.91
CA TYR A 225 10.30 -13.61 1.33
C TYR A 225 11.67 -12.95 1.16
N ILE A 226 11.80 -11.93 0.30
CA ILE A 226 13.07 -11.23 0.10
C ILE A 226 13.52 -10.53 1.38
N GLY A 227 12.61 -9.79 2.04
CA GLY A 227 12.92 -9.15 3.33
C GLY A 227 13.11 -10.17 4.47
N LEU A 228 12.44 -11.32 4.38
CA LEU A 228 12.69 -12.44 5.30
C LEU A 228 14.10 -12.98 5.13
N LEU A 229 14.52 -13.33 3.91
CA LEU A 229 15.86 -13.82 3.63
C LEU A 229 16.94 -12.80 3.97
N GLU A 230 16.71 -11.51 3.67
CA GLU A 230 17.62 -10.43 4.10
C GLU A 230 17.79 -10.46 5.62
N THR A 231 16.70 -10.61 6.38
CA THR A 231 16.77 -10.71 7.85
C THR A 231 17.50 -11.95 8.33
N LEU A 232 17.24 -13.12 7.71
CA LEU A 232 17.92 -14.37 8.04
C LEU A 232 19.42 -14.25 7.78
N PHE A 233 19.83 -13.70 6.64
CA PHE A 233 21.25 -13.51 6.35
C PHE A 233 21.90 -12.43 7.22
N VAL A 234 21.18 -11.37 7.58
CA VAL A 234 21.64 -10.40 8.59
C VAL A 234 21.94 -11.10 9.92
N ALA A 235 21.02 -11.98 10.36
CA ALA A 235 21.20 -12.80 11.55
C ALA A 235 22.40 -13.73 11.41
N LEU A 236 22.44 -14.61 10.40
CA LEU A 236 23.52 -15.59 10.23
C LEU A 236 24.90 -14.93 10.11
N LEU A 237 25.05 -13.91 9.25
CA LEU A 237 26.33 -13.26 9.00
C LEU A 237 26.75 -12.28 10.11
N GLY A 238 25.86 -11.98 11.04
CA GLY A 238 26.17 -11.14 12.19
C GLY A 238 26.34 -9.68 11.81
N THR A 239 25.52 -9.16 10.89
CA THR A 239 25.72 -7.83 10.31
C THR A 239 24.96 -6.72 11.03
N PHE A 240 24.05 -7.05 11.95
CA PHE A 240 23.29 -6.07 12.74
C PHE A 240 23.91 -5.89 14.12
N VAL A 241 24.46 -4.70 14.36
CA VAL A 241 25.22 -4.39 15.58
C VAL A 241 24.41 -3.50 16.51
N ARG A 242 24.43 -3.83 17.80
CA ARG A 242 23.79 -3.03 18.86
C ARG A 242 24.34 -1.62 18.87
N ARG A 243 23.43 -0.64 18.89
CA ARG A 243 23.78 0.78 19.06
C ARG A 243 23.54 1.18 20.50
N GLU A 244 24.40 2.03 21.03
CA GLU A 244 24.22 2.66 22.34
C GLU A 244 22.89 3.41 22.44
N ARG A 245 22.43 3.99 21.32
CA ARG A 245 21.13 4.67 21.21
C ARG A 245 20.24 3.97 20.18
N PRO A 246 19.15 3.31 20.61
CA PRO A 246 18.12 2.83 19.70
C PRO A 246 17.61 3.99 18.82
N ARG A 247 17.43 3.75 17.52
CA ARG A 247 16.72 4.69 16.64
C ARG A 247 15.38 4.08 16.26
N THR A 248 14.54 4.87 15.61
CA THR A 248 13.20 4.49 15.13
C THR A 248 13.16 3.17 14.32
N HIS A 249 14.28 2.79 13.69
CA HIS A 249 14.38 1.59 12.85
C HIS A 249 15.15 0.42 13.48
N ASN A 250 15.58 0.54 14.74
CA ASN A 250 16.32 -0.49 15.47
C ASN A 250 16.05 -0.38 16.98
N PRO A 251 14.79 -0.60 17.41
CA PRO A 251 14.46 -0.63 18.83
C PRO A 251 15.16 -1.77 19.57
N ALA A 252 15.15 -1.71 20.90
CA ALA A 252 15.78 -2.72 21.77
C ALA A 252 15.27 -4.14 21.49
N CYS A 253 13.96 -4.31 21.32
CA CYS A 253 13.34 -5.61 21.04
C CYS A 253 13.80 -6.25 19.72
N CYS A 254 14.25 -5.46 18.73
CA CYS A 254 14.86 -6.01 17.52
C CYS A 254 16.19 -6.70 17.81
N TYR A 255 16.98 -6.16 18.73
CA TYR A 255 18.27 -6.76 19.11
C TYR A 255 18.06 -8.07 19.87
N GLU A 256 17.11 -8.11 20.80
CA GLU A 256 16.74 -9.33 21.53
C GLU A 256 16.30 -10.44 20.57
N LEU A 257 15.37 -10.15 19.65
CA LEU A 257 14.93 -11.12 18.65
C LEU A 257 16.07 -11.59 17.74
N TYR A 258 16.96 -10.69 17.34
CA TYR A 258 18.14 -11.02 16.52
C TYR A 258 19.15 -11.89 17.27
N ASP A 259 19.41 -11.61 18.54
CA ASP A 259 20.32 -12.39 19.37
C ASP A 259 19.76 -13.81 19.58
N GLU A 260 18.46 -13.94 19.87
CA GLU A 260 17.76 -15.24 19.94
C GLU A 260 17.89 -16.01 18.60
N MET A 261 17.68 -15.34 17.46
CA MET A 261 17.83 -15.97 16.14
C MET A 261 19.26 -16.48 15.91
N ARG A 262 20.28 -15.69 16.27
CA ARG A 262 21.69 -16.07 16.12
C ARG A 262 22.04 -17.26 16.99
N GLU A 263 21.67 -17.21 18.26
CA GLU A 263 21.87 -18.30 19.22
C GLU A 263 21.23 -19.59 18.71
N ARG A 264 19.96 -19.54 18.31
CA ARG A 264 19.23 -20.72 17.84
C ARG A 264 19.74 -21.26 16.49
N SER A 265 20.32 -20.39 15.67
CA SER A 265 20.91 -20.79 14.39
C SER A 265 22.23 -21.54 14.51
N ASP A 266 22.89 -21.53 15.67
CA ASP A 266 24.20 -22.17 15.86
C ASP A 266 25.21 -21.74 14.77
N MET A 267 25.20 -20.44 14.45
CA MET A 267 26.05 -19.83 13.44
C MET A 267 27.29 -19.22 14.10
N PRO A 268 28.50 -19.68 13.77
CA PRO A 268 29.73 -19.12 14.31
C PRO A 268 29.88 -17.63 14.03
N VAL A 269 30.72 -16.98 14.83
CA VAL A 269 31.09 -15.58 14.60
C VAL A 269 32.05 -15.51 13.42
N ILE A 270 31.60 -14.94 12.31
CA ILE A 270 32.46 -14.56 11.18
C ILE A 270 33.08 -13.20 11.48
N GLU A 271 34.38 -13.05 11.28
CA GLU A 271 35.13 -11.81 11.50
C GLU A 271 34.52 -10.61 10.73
N GLY A 272 34.68 -9.41 11.29
CA GLY A 272 34.35 -8.13 10.66
C GLY A 272 33.20 -7.38 11.35
N ASP A 273 33.16 -6.07 11.10
CA ASP A 273 32.16 -5.17 11.68
C ASP A 273 30.83 -5.28 10.96
N GLY A 274 29.73 -5.46 11.69
CA GLY A 274 28.39 -5.44 11.08
C GLY A 274 27.95 -4.02 10.71
N LEU A 275 27.54 -3.83 9.46
CA LEU A 275 27.20 -2.52 8.88
C LEU A 275 25.69 -2.28 8.71
N ASN A 276 24.84 -3.27 8.97
CA ASN A 276 23.38 -3.11 8.92
C ASN A 276 22.90 -2.21 10.05
N GLY A 277 22.14 -1.17 9.70
CA GLY A 277 21.61 -0.19 10.66
C GLY A 277 20.20 -0.46 11.17
N ALA A 278 19.54 -1.49 10.62
CA ALA A 278 18.15 -1.87 10.90
C ALA A 278 17.93 -3.33 10.48
N LEU A 279 16.92 -3.97 11.07
CA LEU A 279 16.43 -5.28 10.61
C LEU A 279 15.33 -5.09 9.54
N PRO A 280 15.41 -5.78 8.40
CA PRO A 280 14.37 -5.69 7.36
C PRO A 280 12.98 -6.04 7.87
N ILE A 281 12.84 -7.06 8.74
CA ILE A 281 11.54 -7.39 9.35
C ILE A 281 10.91 -6.24 10.16
N HIS A 282 11.72 -5.30 10.66
CA HIS A 282 11.26 -4.10 11.35
C HIS A 282 11.04 -2.91 10.41
N GLN A 283 11.74 -2.85 9.29
CA GLN A 283 11.49 -1.82 8.28
C GLN A 283 10.21 -2.10 7.49
N GLY A 284 9.78 -3.36 7.48
CA GLY A 284 8.67 -3.86 6.72
C GLY A 284 9.09 -4.33 5.34
N MET A 285 8.15 -4.91 4.60
CA MET A 285 8.43 -5.34 3.23
C MET A 285 8.86 -4.12 2.41
N THR A 286 10.13 -4.09 2.04
CA THR A 286 10.66 -3.08 1.14
C THR A 286 9.91 -3.20 -0.18
N ALA A 287 9.29 -2.07 -0.51
CA ALA A 287 8.75 -1.70 -1.80
C ALA A 287 7.25 -1.93 -2.03
N ILE A 288 6.69 -0.82 -2.49
CA ILE A 288 5.28 -0.48 -2.57
C ILE A 288 4.77 -0.10 -1.17
N LYS A 289 4.66 1.22 -0.90
CA LYS A 289 3.90 1.69 0.27
C LYS A 289 2.59 0.93 0.25
N HIS A 290 2.01 0.55 1.39
CA HIS A 290 0.73 -0.16 1.37
C HIS A 290 -0.25 0.51 0.39
N ALA A 291 -0.30 1.85 0.36
CA ALA A 291 -1.03 2.70 -0.59
C ALA A 291 -0.82 2.49 -2.11
N ASP A 292 0.25 1.79 -2.53
CA ASP A 292 0.64 1.49 -3.91
C ASP A 292 0.33 0.03 -4.34
N GLN A 293 -0.15 -0.87 -3.46
CA GLN A 293 -0.46 -2.28 -3.82
C GLN A 293 -1.85 -2.47 -4.49
N THR A 294 -2.01 -3.37 -5.45
CA THR A 294 -3.35 -3.78 -5.92
C THR A 294 -3.84 -4.95 -5.06
N PHE A 295 -5.09 -4.89 -4.59
CA PHE A 295 -5.74 -6.04 -3.95
C PHE A 295 -6.89 -6.55 -4.80
N TYR A 296 -7.38 -7.75 -4.51
CA TYR A 296 -8.62 -8.27 -5.09
C TYR A 296 -9.63 -8.52 -3.97
N CYS A 297 -10.88 -8.17 -4.23
CA CYS A 297 -11.97 -8.52 -3.32
C CYS A 297 -12.16 -10.03 -3.32
N THR A 298 -11.99 -10.68 -2.17
CA THR A 298 -12.16 -12.14 -2.05
C THR A 298 -13.57 -12.62 -2.33
N VAL A 299 -14.56 -11.73 -2.30
CA VAL A 299 -15.97 -12.08 -2.47
C VAL A 299 -16.39 -11.90 -3.91
N CYS A 300 -16.03 -10.77 -4.53
CA CYS A 300 -16.53 -10.41 -5.86
C CYS A 300 -15.46 -10.28 -6.93
N GLY A 301 -14.21 -10.65 -6.63
CA GLY A 301 -13.06 -10.56 -7.55
C GLY A 301 -12.68 -9.14 -7.98
N GLN A 302 -13.35 -8.10 -7.45
CA GLN A 302 -13.11 -6.72 -7.88
C GLN A 302 -11.67 -6.32 -7.59
N GLU A 303 -10.95 -5.87 -8.63
CA GLU A 303 -9.64 -5.25 -8.51
C GLU A 303 -9.73 -3.93 -7.71
N LEU A 304 -8.94 -3.84 -6.64
CA LEU A 304 -8.86 -2.72 -5.71
C LEU A 304 -7.53 -1.99 -5.95
N ARG A 305 -7.52 -1.20 -7.02
CA ARG A 305 -6.32 -0.47 -7.47
C ARG A 305 -5.80 0.52 -6.42
N PRO A 306 -4.48 0.76 -6.43
CA PRO A 306 -3.86 1.85 -5.69
C PRO A 306 -4.59 3.17 -5.84
N TYR A 307 -4.65 3.94 -4.76
CA TYR A 307 -5.24 5.28 -4.72
C TYR A 307 -6.71 5.38 -5.18
N SER A 308 -7.41 4.25 -5.33
CA SER A 308 -8.81 4.24 -5.71
C SER A 308 -9.73 4.36 -4.48
N LYS A 309 -10.90 4.98 -4.67
CA LYS A 309 -11.94 5.02 -3.63
C LYS A 309 -12.36 3.62 -3.19
N ALA A 310 -12.41 2.66 -4.13
CA ALA A 310 -12.77 1.28 -3.86
C ALA A 310 -11.78 0.61 -2.90
N ARG A 311 -10.48 0.86 -3.09
CA ARG A 311 -9.41 0.39 -2.20
C ARG A 311 -9.47 1.05 -0.83
N ASN A 312 -9.63 2.36 -0.75
CA ASN A 312 -9.71 3.06 0.55
C ASN A 312 -10.93 2.59 1.37
N ALA A 313 -11.99 2.14 0.69
CA ALA A 313 -13.16 1.53 1.29
C ALA A 313 -13.01 0.03 1.58
N CYS A 314 -11.94 -0.63 1.15
CA CYS A 314 -11.74 -2.05 1.40
C CYS A 314 -11.45 -2.33 2.88
N ARG A 315 -11.80 -3.54 3.33
CA ARG A 315 -11.59 -3.98 4.71
C ARG A 315 -11.02 -5.40 4.69
N LEU A 316 -10.16 -5.71 5.64
CA LEU A 316 -9.65 -7.06 5.83
C LEU A 316 -10.81 -8.00 6.19
N VAL A 317 -10.73 -9.23 5.70
CA VAL A 317 -11.68 -10.30 6.05
C VAL A 317 -11.51 -10.68 7.50
N ASP A 318 -10.26 -10.93 7.87
CA ASP A 318 -9.81 -11.16 9.24
C ASP A 318 -8.97 -9.94 9.68
N ARG A 319 -9.45 -9.23 10.71
CA ARG A 319 -8.73 -8.06 11.24
C ARG A 319 -7.36 -8.43 11.81
N GLY A 320 -7.20 -9.67 12.28
CA GLY A 320 -5.94 -10.19 12.81
C GLY A 320 -4.91 -10.58 11.74
N ASN A 321 -5.27 -10.50 10.46
CA ASN A 321 -4.43 -10.85 9.33
C ASN A 321 -4.30 -9.66 8.37
N PRO A 322 -3.37 -8.71 8.58
CA PRO A 322 -3.11 -7.56 7.70
C PRO A 322 -2.76 -7.89 6.24
N LEU A 323 -2.25 -9.11 6.01
CA LEU A 323 -1.96 -9.66 4.68
C LEU A 323 -3.14 -10.46 4.12
N GLY A 324 -4.18 -10.66 4.92
CA GLY A 324 -5.30 -11.49 4.60
C GLY A 324 -6.15 -10.91 3.48
N SER A 325 -6.99 -11.78 2.95
CA SER A 325 -8.01 -11.44 1.98
C SER A 325 -8.78 -10.18 2.37
N ARG A 326 -9.13 -9.37 1.37
CA ARG A 326 -9.87 -8.12 1.56
C ARG A 326 -11.25 -8.22 0.94
N ARG A 327 -12.23 -7.57 1.57
CA ARG A 327 -13.53 -7.27 0.99
C ARG A 327 -13.49 -5.86 0.40
N CYS A 328 -14.04 -5.67 -0.80
CA CYS A 328 -14.35 -4.33 -1.29
C CYS A 328 -15.39 -3.68 -0.36
N GLY A 329 -15.49 -2.35 -0.38
CA GLY A 329 -16.46 -1.63 0.46
C GLY A 329 -17.89 -2.20 0.40
N PRO A 330 -18.47 -2.40 -0.80
CA PRO A 330 -19.79 -3.02 -0.93
C PRO A 330 -19.94 -4.42 -0.32
N CYS A 331 -18.95 -5.31 -0.50
CA CYS A 331 -18.99 -6.65 0.09
C CYS A 331 -18.82 -6.60 1.60
N HIS A 332 -17.96 -5.73 2.12
CA HIS A 332 -17.83 -5.54 3.56
C HIS A 332 -19.11 -4.99 4.18
N THR A 333 -19.75 -3.99 3.58
CA THR A 333 -21.01 -3.43 4.09
C THR A 333 -22.12 -4.49 4.14
N ALA A 334 -22.25 -5.32 3.11
CA ALA A 334 -23.21 -6.42 3.13
C ALA A 334 -22.91 -7.44 4.24
N PHE A 335 -21.64 -7.88 4.36
CA PHE A 335 -21.23 -8.79 5.42
C PHE A 335 -21.50 -8.23 6.82
N SER A 336 -21.13 -6.97 7.07
CA SER A 336 -21.36 -6.33 8.38
C SER A 336 -22.84 -6.14 8.71
N LYS A 337 -23.71 -6.06 7.70
CA LYS A 337 -25.16 -5.89 7.90
C LYS A 337 -25.87 -7.22 8.11
N ASP A 338 -25.56 -8.21 7.27
CA ASP A 338 -26.35 -9.43 7.15
C ASP A 338 -25.62 -10.66 7.73
N GLY A 339 -24.37 -10.51 8.17
CA GLY A 339 -23.51 -11.60 8.66
C GLY A 339 -23.11 -12.62 7.59
N LYS A 340 -23.45 -12.37 6.32
CA LYS A 340 -23.28 -13.29 5.19
C LYS A 340 -22.54 -12.62 4.05
N GLU A 341 -21.74 -13.40 3.33
CA GLU A 341 -21.10 -12.91 2.11
C GLU A 341 -22.15 -12.61 1.04
N ARG A 342 -21.86 -11.60 0.20
CA ARG A 342 -22.70 -11.35 -0.98
C ARG A 342 -22.68 -12.57 -1.88
N THR A 343 -23.84 -12.92 -2.40
CA THR A 343 -23.96 -13.89 -3.49
C THR A 343 -24.03 -13.16 -4.83
N PRO A 344 -23.41 -13.70 -5.88
CA PRO A 344 -23.63 -13.20 -7.23
C PRO A 344 -25.08 -13.45 -7.65
N GLY A 345 -25.59 -12.62 -8.57
CA GLY A 345 -26.89 -12.88 -9.19
C GLY A 345 -26.87 -14.14 -10.08
N PRO A 346 -28.01 -14.52 -10.68
CA PRO A 346 -28.09 -15.65 -11.61
C PRO A 346 -27.16 -15.54 -12.83
N ASP A 347 -26.78 -14.31 -13.19
CA ASP A 347 -25.83 -13.98 -14.25
C ASP A 347 -24.36 -14.08 -13.81
N GLY A 348 -24.09 -14.56 -12.59
CA GLY A 348 -22.76 -14.61 -11.98
C GLY A 348 -22.21 -13.23 -11.60
N LYS A 349 -22.98 -12.14 -11.76
CA LYS A 349 -22.47 -10.78 -11.53
C LYS A 349 -22.86 -10.26 -10.16
N PHE A 350 -21.88 -9.67 -9.49
CA PHE A 350 -22.11 -8.88 -8.28
C PHE A 350 -22.66 -7.51 -8.66
N ARG A 351 -24.00 -7.40 -8.74
CA ARG A 351 -24.65 -6.13 -9.07
C ARG A 351 -24.26 -5.07 -8.05
N SER A 352 -23.62 -4.00 -8.52
CA SER A 352 -23.43 -2.81 -7.71
C SER A 352 -24.81 -2.18 -7.46
N SER A 353 -24.93 -1.36 -6.41
CA SER A 353 -26.13 -0.58 -6.13
C SER A 353 -26.58 0.32 -7.30
N GLY A 354 -25.75 0.50 -8.34
CA GLY A 354 -26.16 1.12 -9.61
C GLY A 354 -27.23 0.33 -10.39
N GLY A 355 -27.33 -0.99 -10.22
CA GLY A 355 -28.41 -1.80 -10.80
C GLY A 355 -29.78 -1.43 -10.24
N MET A 356 -29.84 -1.14 -8.93
CA MET A 356 -31.08 -0.71 -8.27
C MET A 356 -31.57 0.64 -8.79
N ARG A 357 -30.67 1.52 -9.25
CA ARG A 357 -31.07 2.78 -9.90
C ARG A 357 -31.81 2.54 -11.21
N LYS A 358 -31.26 1.65 -12.05
CA LYS A 358 -31.91 1.29 -13.32
C LYS A 358 -33.24 0.57 -13.10
N GLN A 359 -33.29 -0.33 -12.11
CA GLN A 359 -34.54 -0.99 -11.70
C GLN A 359 -35.58 0.03 -11.21
N HIS A 360 -35.17 1.00 -10.41
CA HIS A 360 -36.08 2.06 -9.97
C HIS A 360 -36.57 2.92 -11.14
N GLN A 361 -35.70 3.26 -12.09
CA GLN A 361 -36.11 3.98 -13.30
C GLN A 361 -37.10 3.17 -14.14
N ALA A 362 -36.89 1.86 -14.29
CA ALA A 362 -37.83 0.98 -14.97
C ALA A 362 -39.17 0.89 -14.22
N TRP A 363 -39.13 0.72 -12.89
CA TRP A 363 -40.31 0.71 -12.03
C TRP A 363 -41.13 2.01 -12.15
N VAL A 364 -40.47 3.17 -12.22
CA VAL A 364 -41.15 4.46 -12.49
C VAL A 364 -41.73 4.49 -13.91
N ALA A 365 -41.00 3.98 -14.91
CA ALA A 365 -41.48 3.91 -16.30
C ALA A 365 -42.69 2.98 -16.48
N GLU A 366 -42.88 1.99 -15.59
CA GLU A 366 -44.06 1.13 -15.51
C GLU A 366 -45.29 1.85 -14.90
N GLY A 367 -45.17 3.13 -14.55
CA GLY A 367 -46.28 3.97 -14.06
C GLY A 367 -46.32 4.13 -12.54
N ASN A 368 -45.35 3.59 -11.80
CA ASN A 368 -45.27 3.79 -10.36
C ASN A 368 -44.78 5.21 -10.00
N ALA A 369 -45.29 5.77 -8.90
CA ALA A 369 -44.94 7.12 -8.48
C ALA A 369 -43.49 7.22 -7.97
N ASP A 370 -42.71 8.15 -8.52
CA ASP A 370 -41.34 8.44 -8.05
C ASP A 370 -41.33 9.34 -6.81
N VAL A 371 -41.83 8.79 -5.71
CA VAL A 371 -42.03 9.47 -4.43
C VAL A 371 -41.36 8.72 -3.28
N CYS A 372 -41.29 9.37 -2.12
CA CYS A 372 -40.96 8.73 -0.86
C CYS A 372 -42.00 7.64 -0.56
N GLY A 373 -41.55 6.39 -0.40
CA GLY A 373 -42.40 5.25 -0.10
C GLY A 373 -42.98 5.24 1.32
N ASN A 374 -42.68 6.26 2.13
CA ASN A 374 -43.53 6.60 3.27
C ASN A 374 -44.77 7.32 2.74
N ALA A 375 -45.93 6.64 2.78
CA ALA A 375 -47.19 7.14 2.22
C ALA A 375 -47.64 8.48 2.81
N ALA A 376 -47.42 8.73 4.10
CA ALA A 376 -47.73 10.02 4.74
C ALA A 376 -46.82 11.15 4.23
N CYS A 377 -45.63 10.79 3.75
CA CYS A 377 -44.67 11.74 3.21
C CYS A 377 -44.92 12.03 1.73
N ALA A 378 -44.93 11.00 0.88
CA ALA A 378 -45.12 11.11 -0.56
C ALA A 378 -44.25 12.19 -1.25
N ALA A 379 -43.10 12.56 -0.67
CA ALA A 379 -42.24 13.60 -1.23
C ALA A 379 -41.72 13.17 -2.61
N LEU A 380 -41.82 14.04 -3.62
CA LEU A 380 -41.34 13.76 -4.97
C LEU A 380 -39.81 13.66 -5.03
N ARG A 381 -39.30 12.68 -5.79
CA ARG A 381 -37.87 12.53 -6.05
C ARG A 381 -37.43 13.43 -7.21
N GLN A 382 -37.10 14.68 -6.88
CA GLN A 382 -36.61 15.65 -7.87
C GLN A 382 -35.07 15.61 -8.04
N PRO A 383 -34.53 16.06 -9.18
CA PRO A 383 -33.08 16.23 -9.35
C PRO A 383 -32.46 17.05 -8.21
N GLY A 384 -31.47 16.49 -7.52
CA GLY A 384 -30.81 17.12 -6.37
C GLY A 384 -31.44 16.82 -5.02
N ALA A 385 -32.63 16.17 -4.97
CA ALA A 385 -33.19 15.68 -3.73
C ALA A 385 -32.39 14.47 -3.21
N ASN A 386 -32.10 14.48 -1.90
CA ASN A 386 -31.44 13.35 -1.25
C ASN A 386 -32.47 12.27 -0.93
N PHE A 387 -32.35 11.13 -1.60
CA PHE A 387 -33.15 9.95 -1.34
C PHE A 387 -32.25 8.75 -1.08
N SER A 388 -32.68 7.91 -0.15
CA SER A 388 -32.04 6.65 0.21
C SER A 388 -32.99 5.50 -0.11
N GLY A 389 -32.47 4.39 -0.65
CA GLY A 389 -33.31 3.28 -1.09
C GLY A 389 -33.96 3.49 -2.47
N TRP A 390 -34.74 2.49 -2.89
CA TRP A 390 -35.26 2.31 -4.24
C TRP A 390 -36.68 1.75 -4.20
N MET A 391 -37.48 2.03 -5.23
CA MET A 391 -38.88 1.59 -5.37
C MET A 391 -39.68 1.96 -4.12
N GLU A 392 -40.54 1.08 -3.60
CA GLU A 392 -41.34 1.28 -2.38
C GLU A 392 -40.50 1.57 -1.12
N ASN A 393 -39.22 1.16 -1.12
CA ASN A 393 -38.30 1.41 -0.01
C ASN A 393 -37.54 2.74 -0.14
N ALA A 394 -37.86 3.54 -1.16
CA ALA A 394 -37.34 4.89 -1.30
C ALA A 394 -37.76 5.75 -0.10
N ARG A 395 -36.83 6.44 0.54
CA ARG A 395 -37.11 7.42 1.59
C ARG A 395 -36.41 8.73 1.25
N CYS A 396 -37.14 9.84 1.36
CA CYS A 396 -36.51 11.16 1.29
C CYS A 396 -35.54 11.33 2.48
N GLY A 397 -34.63 12.30 2.38
CA GLY A 397 -33.56 12.51 3.37
C GLY A 397 -34.07 12.55 4.81
N ASP A 398 -35.19 13.23 5.07
CA ASP A 398 -35.73 13.38 6.42
C ASP A 398 -36.37 12.08 6.94
N CYS A 399 -37.11 11.35 6.09
CA CYS A 399 -37.67 10.05 6.48
C CYS A 399 -36.57 9.02 6.70
N TYR A 400 -35.51 9.05 5.89
CA TYR A 400 -34.35 8.18 6.07
C TYR A 400 -33.57 8.51 7.35
N ALA A 401 -33.36 9.79 7.65
CA ALA A 401 -32.70 10.23 8.87
C ALA A 401 -33.49 9.80 10.12
N TYR A 402 -34.81 9.99 10.10
CA TYR A 402 -35.71 9.50 11.14
C TYR A 402 -35.54 7.99 11.35
N LEU A 403 -35.69 7.18 10.29
CA LEU A 403 -35.55 5.73 10.38
C LEU A 403 -34.15 5.29 10.84
N SER A 404 -33.10 6.01 10.44
CA SER A 404 -31.73 5.68 10.83
C SER A 404 -31.47 5.96 12.31
N TYR A 405 -32.02 7.06 12.85
CA TYR A 405 -31.95 7.40 14.27
C TYR A 405 -32.59 6.30 15.14
N TYR A 406 -33.81 5.87 14.78
CA TYR A 406 -34.51 4.81 15.52
C TYR A 406 -33.89 3.42 15.34
N LYS A 407 -33.22 3.14 14.23
CA LYS A 407 -32.46 1.88 14.04
C LYS A 407 -31.19 1.80 14.89
N GLN A 408 -30.63 2.93 15.31
CA GLN A 408 -29.42 2.97 16.13
C GLN A 408 -29.72 2.92 17.63
N SER A 409 -30.89 3.39 18.06
CA SER A 409 -31.37 3.11 19.41
C SER A 409 -31.77 1.63 19.50
N GLU A 410 -31.14 0.86 20.38
CA GLU A 410 -31.26 -0.62 20.53
C GLU A 410 -32.68 -1.17 20.79
N ASN A 411 -33.71 -0.32 20.76
CA ASN A 411 -35.10 -0.71 20.92
C ASN A 411 -35.68 -1.23 19.59
N SER A 412 -35.59 -2.56 19.41
CA SER A 412 -36.50 -3.41 18.62
C SER A 412 -37.08 -2.80 17.33
N ILE A 413 -36.52 -3.24 16.19
CA ILE A 413 -36.96 -2.95 14.82
C ILE A 413 -38.43 -3.33 14.53
N ALA A 414 -39.05 -4.18 15.36
CA ALA A 414 -40.45 -4.55 15.21
C ALA A 414 -41.37 -3.40 15.66
N GLY A 415 -41.86 -2.61 14.70
CA GLY A 415 -42.91 -1.61 14.92
C GLY A 415 -42.46 -0.15 14.83
N VAL A 416 -41.29 0.17 14.29
CA VAL A 416 -40.90 1.58 14.04
C VAL A 416 -41.92 2.19 13.08
N GLN A 417 -42.76 3.09 13.59
CA GLN A 417 -43.73 3.81 12.79
C GLN A 417 -43.02 4.71 11.78
N GLU A 418 -43.56 4.80 10.57
CA GLU A 418 -43.07 5.75 9.58
C GLU A 418 -43.24 7.18 10.09
N ARG A 419 -42.28 8.03 9.76
CA ARG A 419 -42.31 9.45 10.12
C ARG A 419 -43.61 10.10 9.63
N GLN A 420 -44.36 10.76 10.50
CA GLN A 420 -45.48 11.61 10.10
C GLN A 420 -44.95 13.03 9.86
N PRO A 421 -44.92 13.53 8.61
CA PRO A 421 -44.53 14.92 8.36
C PRO A 421 -45.55 15.88 8.98
N SER A 422 -45.07 17.03 9.46
CA SER A 422 -45.97 18.08 9.95
C SER A 422 -46.76 18.71 8.80
N GLU A 423 -47.92 19.29 9.11
CA GLU A 423 -48.75 20.01 8.14
C GLU A 423 -47.96 21.12 7.42
N LYS A 424 -47.13 21.86 8.16
CA LYS A 424 -46.24 22.89 7.63
C LYS A 424 -45.26 22.34 6.57
N GLU A 425 -44.74 21.12 6.78
CA GLU A 425 -43.88 20.48 5.78
C GLU A 425 -44.64 20.02 4.54
N LEU A 426 -45.89 19.57 4.70
CA LEU A 426 -46.73 19.18 3.57
C LEU A 426 -47.11 20.41 2.73
N LEU A 427 -47.43 21.54 3.37
CA LEU A 427 -47.68 22.81 2.69
C LEU A 427 -46.44 23.30 1.94
N ALA A 428 -45.27 23.31 2.60
CA ALA A 428 -44.02 23.73 1.99
C ALA A 428 -43.61 22.91 0.75
N ARG A 429 -44.07 21.65 0.63
CA ARG A 429 -43.82 20.80 -0.55
C ARG A 429 -44.70 21.14 -1.75
N LYS A 430 -45.88 21.70 -1.50
CA LYS A 430 -46.80 22.17 -2.56
C LYS A 430 -46.45 23.58 -3.04
N HIS A 431 -45.57 24.28 -2.33
CA HIS A 431 -45.14 25.64 -2.67
C HIS A 431 -44.41 25.69 -4.01
N ILE A 432 -44.84 26.62 -4.86
CA ILE A 432 -44.20 26.90 -6.15
C ILE A 432 -43.26 28.09 -5.95
N TRP A 433 -41.96 27.83 -6.06
CA TRP A 433 -40.92 28.84 -5.88
C TRP A 433 -40.92 29.88 -7.01
N THR A 434 -41.02 31.16 -6.66
CA THR A 434 -40.86 32.26 -7.62
C THR A 434 -39.39 32.63 -7.83
N VAL A 435 -39.11 33.40 -8.88
CA VAL A 435 -37.75 33.88 -9.15
C VAL A 435 -37.28 34.82 -8.05
N GLU A 436 -38.18 35.67 -7.56
CA GLU A 436 -37.92 36.63 -6.49
C GLU A 436 -37.57 35.92 -5.18
N GLU A 437 -38.29 34.85 -4.85
CA GLU A 437 -38.00 34.02 -3.68
C GLU A 437 -36.64 33.32 -3.79
N ASP A 438 -36.29 32.83 -4.98
CA ASP A 438 -34.98 32.23 -5.24
C ASP A 438 -33.84 33.25 -5.09
N GLU A 439 -34.00 34.46 -5.63
CA GLU A 439 -33.01 35.54 -5.50
C GLU A 439 -32.89 36.01 -4.06
N LEU A 440 -34.01 36.14 -3.34
CA LEU A 440 -34.02 36.48 -1.93
C LEU A 440 -33.29 35.41 -1.10
N LEU A 441 -33.58 34.13 -1.31
CA LEU A 441 -32.93 33.02 -0.61
C LEU A 441 -31.41 33.00 -0.88
N LYS A 442 -30.97 33.26 -2.13
CA LYS A 442 -29.55 33.37 -2.48
C LYS A 442 -28.89 34.52 -1.74
N ALA A 443 -29.48 35.72 -1.80
CA ALA A 443 -28.95 36.93 -1.17
C ALA A 443 -28.75 36.73 0.34
N GLN A 444 -29.75 36.18 1.04
CA GLN A 444 -29.63 35.94 2.49
C GLN A 444 -28.57 34.88 2.83
N CYS A 445 -28.41 33.83 2.01
CA CYS A 445 -27.34 32.86 2.20
C CYS A 445 -25.95 33.47 1.94
N GLU A 446 -25.81 34.40 0.99
CA GLU A 446 -24.56 35.09 0.69
C GLU A 446 -24.14 36.06 1.81
N LEU A 447 -25.11 36.60 2.56
CA LEU A 447 -24.88 37.31 3.82
C LEU A 447 -24.50 36.40 5.00
N GLY A 448 -24.40 35.07 4.77
CA GLY A 448 -24.00 34.11 5.80
C GLY A 448 -25.10 33.75 6.80
N MET A 449 -26.36 34.12 6.53
CA MET A 449 -27.47 33.80 7.44
C MET A 449 -27.74 32.30 7.51
N GLY A 450 -28.00 31.80 8.71
CA GLY A 450 -28.42 30.41 8.91
C GLY A 450 -29.85 30.17 8.40
N TYR A 451 -30.12 28.99 7.82
CA TYR A 451 -31.44 28.66 7.27
C TYR A 451 -32.60 28.76 8.28
N GLY A 452 -32.35 28.60 9.58
CA GLY A 452 -33.36 28.80 10.62
C GLY A 452 -33.80 30.27 10.73
N THR A 453 -32.82 31.18 10.69
CA THR A 453 -33.05 32.64 10.66
C THR A 453 -33.76 33.05 9.37
N ILE A 454 -33.29 32.54 8.22
CA ILE A 454 -33.91 32.84 6.92
C ILE A 454 -35.38 32.37 6.90
N ALA A 455 -35.65 31.16 7.39
CA ALA A 455 -37.02 30.64 7.49
C ALA A 455 -37.89 31.52 8.38
N ARG A 456 -37.42 31.87 9.58
CA ARG A 456 -38.21 32.69 10.51
C ARG A 456 -38.50 34.08 9.96
N ASP A 457 -37.50 34.74 9.37
CA ASP A 457 -37.57 36.18 9.10
C ASP A 457 -38.06 36.50 7.67
N TYR A 458 -37.87 35.58 6.71
CA TYR A 458 -38.19 35.82 5.30
C TYR A 458 -39.15 34.79 4.69
N PHE A 459 -39.25 33.59 5.26
CA PHE A 459 -40.11 32.51 4.74
C PHE A 459 -40.87 31.82 5.88
N PRO A 460 -41.73 32.53 6.62
CA PRO A 460 -42.29 32.04 7.89
C PRO A 460 -43.08 30.73 7.73
N ASP A 461 -43.64 30.46 6.56
CA ASP A 461 -44.38 29.23 6.26
C ASP A 461 -43.49 28.07 5.80
N MET A 462 -42.20 28.33 5.59
CA MET A 462 -41.23 27.33 5.12
C MET A 462 -40.35 26.80 6.25
N PRO A 463 -40.22 25.48 6.38
CA PRO A 463 -39.18 24.89 7.22
C PRO A 463 -37.78 25.22 6.69
N ALA A 464 -36.82 25.46 7.58
CA ALA A 464 -35.42 25.70 7.24
C ALA A 464 -34.79 24.61 6.34
N GLN A 465 -35.25 23.37 6.48
CA GLN A 465 -34.81 22.25 5.65
C GLN A 465 -35.25 22.41 4.19
N THR A 466 -36.46 22.92 3.93
CA THR A 466 -36.94 23.20 2.57
C THR A 466 -36.06 24.24 1.88
N LEU A 467 -35.69 25.30 2.60
CA LEU A 467 -34.75 26.33 2.11
C LEU A 467 -33.38 25.74 1.75
N ARG A 468 -32.87 24.85 2.60
CA ARG A 468 -31.60 24.15 2.35
C ARG A 468 -31.65 23.29 1.09
N ILE A 469 -32.74 22.54 0.90
CA ILE A 469 -32.95 21.70 -0.30
C ILE A 469 -33.03 22.59 -1.54
N ARG A 470 -33.83 23.67 -1.50
CA ARG A 470 -33.96 24.60 -2.62
C ARG A 470 -32.63 25.23 -3.01
N MET A 471 -31.85 25.69 -2.04
CA MET A 471 -30.52 26.25 -2.31
C MET A 471 -29.55 25.21 -2.90
N GLY A 472 -29.68 23.93 -2.53
CA GLY A 472 -28.98 22.82 -3.17
C GLY A 472 -29.32 22.69 -4.67
N ILE A 473 -30.61 22.76 -5.02
CA ILE A 473 -31.09 22.73 -6.41
C ILE A 473 -30.54 23.94 -7.18
N LEU A 474 -30.62 25.16 -6.63
CA LEU A 474 -30.11 26.37 -7.26
C LEU A 474 -28.59 26.28 -7.55
N LYS A 475 -27.82 25.74 -6.61
CA LYS A 475 -26.38 25.50 -6.79
C LYS A 475 -26.10 24.46 -7.88
N ALA A 476 -26.89 23.40 -7.96
CA ALA A 476 -26.76 22.36 -8.99
C ALA A 476 -27.08 22.91 -10.39
N SER A 477 -28.16 23.68 -10.52
CA SER A 477 -28.54 24.35 -11.77
C SER A 477 -27.47 25.33 -12.25
N ARG A 478 -26.86 26.11 -11.33
CA ARG A 478 -25.72 26.99 -11.66
C ARG A 478 -24.49 26.20 -12.12
N LYS A 479 -24.29 24.98 -11.62
CA LYS A 479 -23.17 24.11 -12.04
C LYS A 479 -23.42 23.53 -13.44
N LEU A 480 -24.65 23.14 -13.73
CA LEU A 480 -25.07 22.68 -15.06
C LEU A 480 -24.98 23.80 -16.10
N SER A 481 -25.48 25.01 -15.78
CA SER A 481 -25.36 26.16 -16.69
C SER A 481 -23.91 26.56 -16.94
N ARG A 482 -23.04 26.47 -15.92
CA ARG A 482 -21.58 26.67 -16.08
C ARG A 482 -20.89 25.56 -16.86
N GLN A 483 -21.45 24.34 -16.90
CA GLN A 483 -20.90 23.26 -17.72
C GLN A 483 -21.27 23.38 -19.20
N THR A 484 -22.45 23.93 -19.50
CA THR A 484 -22.90 24.14 -20.87
C THR A 484 -22.36 25.42 -21.51
N THR A 485 -21.96 26.41 -20.70
CA THR A 485 -21.51 27.73 -21.19
C THR A 485 -20.03 28.05 -20.94
N LYS A 486 -19.25 27.17 -20.30
CA LYS A 486 -17.80 27.37 -20.31
C LYS A 486 -17.31 27.13 -21.73
N PRO A 487 -16.87 28.16 -22.48
CA PRO A 487 -16.21 27.92 -23.75
C PRO A 487 -15.08 26.93 -23.48
N LYS A 488 -14.99 25.87 -24.28
CA LYS A 488 -13.82 24.99 -24.24
C LYS A 488 -12.61 25.92 -24.32
N ALA A 489 -11.75 25.86 -23.30
CA ALA A 489 -10.54 26.66 -23.32
C ALA A 489 -9.85 26.40 -24.66
N PRO A 490 -9.36 27.43 -25.36
CA PRO A 490 -8.74 27.26 -26.66
C PRO A 490 -7.58 26.25 -26.56
N PRO A 491 -7.11 25.63 -27.65
CA PRO A 491 -5.87 24.86 -27.62
C PRO A 491 -4.73 25.66 -27.00
N TRP A 492 -3.78 25.00 -26.32
CA TRP A 492 -2.59 25.69 -25.79
C TRP A 492 -1.81 26.29 -26.95
N ASN A 493 -1.58 27.61 -26.93
CA ASN A 493 -0.73 28.24 -27.94
C ASN A 493 0.75 28.15 -27.55
N ASP A 494 1.65 28.44 -28.48
CA ASP A 494 3.09 28.27 -28.27
C ASP A 494 3.66 29.21 -27.19
N GLU A 495 3.10 30.41 -27.03
CA GLU A 495 3.51 31.36 -25.98
C GLU A 495 3.16 30.85 -24.58
N GLU A 496 1.94 30.32 -24.42
CA GLU A 496 1.50 29.69 -23.18
C GLU A 496 2.34 28.44 -22.87
N VAL A 497 2.63 27.61 -23.88
CA VAL A 497 3.47 26.41 -23.71
C VAL A 497 4.88 26.81 -23.28
N LYS A 498 5.47 27.82 -23.91
CA LYS A 498 6.80 28.34 -23.56
C LYS A 498 6.83 28.88 -22.13
N LEU A 499 5.84 29.70 -21.76
CA LEU A 499 5.72 30.22 -20.39
C LEU A 499 5.60 29.09 -19.35
N LEU A 500 4.87 28.02 -19.67
CA LEU A 500 4.78 26.84 -18.81
C LEU A 500 6.08 26.01 -18.77
N GLN A 501 6.83 25.93 -19.87
CA GLN A 501 8.15 25.28 -19.91
C GLN A 501 9.14 26.03 -19.02
N ASP A 502 9.23 27.35 -19.15
CA ASP A 502 10.07 28.21 -18.31
C ASP A 502 9.69 28.05 -16.82
N ALA A 503 8.39 27.99 -16.52
CA ALA A 503 7.91 27.76 -15.16
C ALA A 503 8.28 26.36 -14.63
N VAL A 504 8.32 25.33 -15.49
CA VAL A 504 8.75 23.98 -15.10
C VAL A 504 10.24 23.95 -14.80
N GLU A 505 11.07 24.55 -15.66
CA GLU A 505 12.52 24.63 -15.51
C GLU A 505 12.91 25.38 -14.23
N ASN A 506 12.27 26.53 -13.99
CA ASN A 506 12.47 27.36 -12.80
C ASN A 506 11.74 26.85 -11.54
N LYS A 507 11.05 25.70 -11.62
CA LYS A 507 10.28 25.10 -10.50
C LYS A 507 9.22 26.05 -9.91
N THR A 508 8.67 26.94 -10.72
CA THR A 508 7.63 27.89 -10.35
C THR A 508 6.32 27.16 -10.04
N LYS A 509 5.56 27.63 -9.04
CA LYS A 509 4.28 27.01 -8.65
C LYS A 509 3.17 27.42 -9.65
N PRO A 510 2.24 26.52 -10.03
CA PRO A 510 1.14 26.84 -10.95
C PRO A 510 0.33 28.08 -10.55
N LYS A 511 0.13 28.30 -9.24
CA LYS A 511 -0.63 29.44 -8.72
C LYS A 511 0.03 30.79 -8.99
N SER A 512 1.37 30.85 -9.04
CA SER A 512 2.08 32.12 -9.24
C SER A 512 2.07 32.59 -10.70
N ILE A 513 1.68 31.73 -11.65
CA ILE A 513 1.57 32.08 -13.07
C ILE A 513 0.12 32.10 -13.58
N GLU A 514 -0.87 31.87 -12.70
CA GLU A 514 -2.29 31.84 -13.08
C GLU A 514 -2.76 33.17 -13.69
N HIS A 515 -2.30 34.29 -13.14
CA HIS A 515 -2.62 35.63 -13.64
C HIS A 515 -2.06 35.91 -15.05
N LEU A 516 -1.02 35.17 -15.47
CA LEU A 516 -0.43 35.28 -16.81
C LEU A 516 -1.18 34.45 -17.85
N LEU A 517 -2.10 33.59 -17.41
CA LEU A 517 -2.88 32.67 -18.24
C LEU A 517 -4.38 32.83 -17.97
N PRO A 518 -4.97 34.02 -18.23
CA PRO A 518 -6.32 34.36 -17.79
C PRO A 518 -7.42 33.48 -18.40
N GLN A 519 -7.14 32.83 -19.53
CA GLN A 519 -8.05 31.88 -20.19
C GLN A 519 -7.94 30.44 -19.65
N ARG A 520 -7.03 30.20 -18.69
CA ARG A 520 -6.71 28.86 -18.17
C ARG A 520 -7.07 28.76 -16.70
N SER A 521 -7.78 27.69 -16.35
CA SER A 521 -7.95 27.34 -14.93
C SER A 521 -6.65 26.82 -14.33
N ILE A 522 -6.43 27.04 -13.03
CA ILE A 522 -5.28 26.50 -12.30
C ILE A 522 -5.10 24.99 -12.47
N SER A 523 -6.20 24.22 -12.57
CA SER A 523 -6.16 22.78 -12.83
C SER A 523 -5.60 22.44 -14.21
N ALA A 524 -5.97 23.21 -15.24
CA ALA A 524 -5.45 23.03 -16.60
C ALA A 524 -3.95 23.32 -16.67
N ILE A 525 -3.51 24.39 -16.01
CA ILE A 525 -2.09 24.74 -15.84
C ILE A 525 -1.34 23.58 -15.18
N HIS A 526 -1.88 23.04 -14.08
CA HIS A 526 -1.25 21.93 -13.33
C HIS A 526 -1.11 20.66 -14.18
N VAL A 527 -2.12 20.32 -14.99
CA VAL A 527 -2.07 19.18 -15.91
C VAL A 527 -1.00 19.41 -16.97
N LYS A 528 -0.99 20.58 -17.62
CA LYS A 528 -0.06 20.86 -18.72
C LYS A 528 1.41 20.92 -18.26
N MET A 529 1.70 21.54 -17.11
CA MET A 529 3.04 21.50 -16.52
C MET A 529 3.48 20.06 -16.18
N GLY A 530 2.55 19.20 -15.77
CA GLY A 530 2.82 17.77 -15.53
C GLY A 530 3.20 17.02 -16.81
N GLU A 531 2.55 17.31 -17.93
CA GLU A 531 2.92 16.76 -19.26
C GLU A 531 4.32 17.24 -19.69
N LEU A 532 4.61 18.53 -19.54
CA LEU A 532 5.89 19.12 -19.92
C LEU A 532 7.06 18.55 -19.10
N ARG A 533 6.88 18.32 -17.79
CA ARG A 533 7.89 17.64 -16.95
C ARG A 533 8.21 16.24 -17.45
N LYS A 534 7.19 15.47 -17.83
CA LYS A 534 7.39 14.12 -18.36
C LYS A 534 8.11 14.14 -19.71
N LYS A 535 7.84 15.15 -20.55
CA LYS A 535 8.53 15.33 -21.83
C LYS A 535 10.01 15.66 -21.62
N ALA A 536 10.31 16.63 -20.76
CA ALA A 536 11.70 17.00 -20.42
C ALA A 536 12.48 15.80 -19.83
N GLN A 537 11.86 15.01 -18.94
CA GLN A 537 12.49 13.80 -18.40
C GLN A 537 12.85 12.78 -19.48
N LYS A 538 11.99 12.59 -20.48
CA LYS A 538 12.27 11.69 -21.60
C LYS A 538 13.41 12.20 -22.48
N GLU A 539 13.44 13.50 -22.77
CA GLU A 539 14.51 14.11 -23.57
C GLU A 539 15.87 13.96 -22.87
N THR A 540 15.94 14.21 -21.56
CA THR A 540 17.17 13.98 -20.78
C THR A 540 17.59 12.50 -20.75
N GLU A 541 16.63 11.57 -20.69
CA GLU A 541 16.91 10.14 -20.78
C GLU A 541 17.51 9.76 -22.15
N PHE A 542 16.98 10.30 -23.25
CA PHE A 542 17.51 10.06 -24.60
C PHE A 542 18.91 10.63 -24.79
N ASP A 543 19.17 11.87 -24.36
CA ASP A 543 20.50 12.49 -24.44
C ASP A 543 21.54 11.73 -23.62
N SER A 544 21.13 11.17 -22.47
CA SER A 544 22.01 10.37 -21.61
C SER A 544 22.37 8.99 -22.20
N LEU A 545 21.63 8.54 -23.22
CA LEU A 545 21.85 7.26 -23.90
C LEU A 545 22.72 7.39 -25.16
N GLY A 546 23.12 8.61 -25.56
CA GLY A 546 24.09 8.84 -26.63
C GLY A 546 23.67 8.32 -28.01
N VAL A 547 22.36 8.34 -28.31
CA VAL A 547 21.80 7.99 -29.63
C VAL A 547 21.69 9.23 -30.51
#